data_AF-A0A497MIT9-F1
#
_entry.id   AF-A0A497MIT9-F1
#
_cell.length_a   1.000
_cell.length_b   1.000
_cell.length_c   1.000
_cell.angle_alpha   90.00
_cell.angle_beta   90.00
_cell.angle_gamma   90.00
#
_symmetry.space_group_name_H-M   'P 1'
#
loop_
_entity.id
_entity.type
_entity.pdbx_description
1 polymer ?
#
loop_
_entity_poly.entity_id
_entity_poly.type
_entity_poly.pdbx_seq_one_letter_code
_entity_poly.pdbx_strand_id
1 'polypeptide(L)'
;MVSKELLDLMNKAISMELQVSIQYMWQHVMWKGLKGFVVKDELEKIAVSEMKHAESIAERLVYLGGIPTTKPAPIMVGGSLREMLEQDAKNEEDTIKLYKQIEAKAREEGDITTARLFRKILADEEEHHDFFT
;
A
#
# COMPACT_ATOMS: atom_id res chain seq x y z
N MET A 1 6.08 -5.54 24.84
CA MET A 1 6.18 -4.30 24.05
C MET A 1 6.85 -4.68 22.74
N VAL A 2 6.30 -4.22 21.62
CA VAL A 2 6.88 -4.50 20.30
C VAL A 2 8.18 -3.73 20.11
N SER A 3 9.03 -4.20 19.19
CA SER A 3 10.29 -3.53 18.91
C SER A 3 10.08 -2.22 18.17
N LYS A 4 11.07 -1.31 18.30
CA LYS A 4 11.12 -0.10 17.48
C LYS A 4 11.18 -0.43 15.98
N GLU A 5 11.86 -1.52 15.62
CA GLU A 5 11.96 -1.98 14.23
C GLU A 5 10.57 -2.27 13.64
N LEU A 6 9.70 -2.99 14.36
CA LEU A 6 8.34 -3.26 13.89
C LEU A 6 7.54 -1.98 13.71
N LEU A 7 7.63 -1.04 14.67
CA LEU A 7 6.97 0.26 14.57
C LEU A 7 7.45 1.06 13.35
N ASP A 8 8.76 1.09 13.10
CA ASP A 8 9.38 1.81 11.98
C ASP A 8 8.95 1.18 10.64
N LEU A 9 8.88 -0.15 10.54
CA LEU A 9 8.38 -0.85 9.36
C LEU A 9 6.90 -0.55 9.08
N MET A 10 6.05 -0.57 10.12
CA MET A 10 4.63 -0.19 9.99
C MET A 10 4.48 1.28 9.55
N ASN A 11 5.34 2.17 10.04
CA ASN A 11 5.32 3.57 9.64
C ASN A 11 5.73 3.74 8.16
N LYS A 12 6.71 2.95 7.71
CA LYS A 12 7.08 2.88 6.29
C LYS A 12 5.92 2.37 5.43
N ALA A 13 5.22 1.33 5.88
CA ALA A 13 4.02 0.81 5.19
C ALA A 13 2.97 1.91 4.99
N ILE A 14 2.62 2.66 6.03
CA ILE A 14 1.68 3.80 5.93
C ILE A 14 2.16 4.83 4.90
N SER A 15 3.46 5.14 4.86
CA SER A 15 4.02 6.06 3.87
C SER A 15 3.84 5.57 2.44
N MET A 16 3.99 4.26 2.20
CA MET A 16 3.80 3.63 0.89
C MET A 16 2.31 3.61 0.51
N GLU A 17 1.42 3.25 1.43
CA GLU A 17 -0.03 3.26 1.19
C GLU A 17 -0.57 4.65 0.83
N LEU A 18 -0.10 5.69 1.54
CA LEU A 18 -0.45 7.06 1.20
C LEU A 18 0.08 7.47 -0.19
N GLN A 19 1.25 6.97 -0.58
CA GLN A 19 1.79 7.21 -1.92
C GLN A 19 0.92 6.56 -2.98
N VAL A 20 0.62 5.26 -2.87
CA VAL A 20 -0.15 4.53 -3.90
C VAL A 20 -1.60 4.99 -3.95
N SER A 21 -2.22 5.31 -2.81
CA SER A 21 -3.55 5.93 -2.78
C SER A 21 -3.60 7.24 -3.57
N ILE A 22 -2.64 8.15 -3.35
CA ILE A 22 -2.60 9.43 -4.08
C ILE A 22 -2.23 9.22 -5.55
N GLN A 23 -1.26 8.34 -5.82
CA GLN A 23 -0.76 8.07 -7.16
C GLN A 23 -1.88 7.51 -8.06
N TYR A 24 -2.55 6.46 -7.61
CA TYR A 24 -3.57 5.75 -8.39
C TYR A 24 -4.82 6.61 -8.58
N MET A 25 -5.18 7.42 -7.58
CA MET A 25 -6.26 8.41 -7.74
C MET A 25 -5.93 9.44 -8.83
N TRP A 26 -4.69 9.91 -8.90
CA TRP A 26 -4.27 10.84 -9.96
C TRP A 26 -4.13 10.19 -11.33
N GLN A 27 -3.75 8.92 -11.41
CA GLN A 27 -3.80 8.17 -12.67
C GLN A 27 -5.25 7.96 -13.13
N HIS A 28 -6.17 7.63 -12.21
CA HIS A 28 -7.61 7.60 -12.46
C HIS A 28 -8.16 8.94 -12.97
N VAL A 29 -7.64 10.08 -12.51
CA VAL A 29 -8.10 11.40 -12.98
C VAL A 29 -7.45 11.78 -14.32
N MET A 30 -6.19 11.40 -14.54
CA MET A 30 -5.38 11.83 -15.67
C MET A 30 -5.36 10.86 -16.85
N TRP A 31 -6.12 9.76 -16.79
CA TRP A 31 -6.23 8.78 -17.88
C TRP A 31 -6.61 9.45 -19.21
N LYS A 32 -6.11 8.86 -20.30
CA LYS A 32 -6.42 9.28 -21.67
C LYS A 32 -6.54 8.08 -22.60
N GLY A 33 -7.37 8.24 -23.62
CA GLY A 33 -7.56 7.24 -24.68
C GLY A 33 -8.32 5.99 -24.24
N LEU A 34 -8.64 5.13 -25.21
CA LEU A 34 -9.49 3.95 -24.99
C LEU A 34 -8.91 2.97 -23.97
N LYS A 35 -7.59 2.76 -23.99
CA LYS A 35 -6.94 1.86 -23.02
C LYS A 35 -7.04 2.38 -21.59
N GLY A 36 -6.85 3.70 -21.40
CA GLY A 36 -7.00 4.34 -20.10
C GLY A 36 -8.44 4.28 -19.58
N PHE A 37 -9.42 4.40 -20.49
CA PHE A 37 -10.85 4.29 -20.13
C PHE A 37 -11.20 2.94 -19.49
N VAL A 38 -10.57 1.85 -19.94
CA VAL A 38 -10.85 0.49 -19.43
C VAL A 38 -10.34 0.28 -18.01
N VAL A 39 -9.23 0.92 -17.64
CA VAL A 39 -8.59 0.72 -16.32
C VAL A 39 -8.96 1.77 -15.28
N LYS A 40 -9.52 2.91 -15.69
CA LYS A 40 -9.72 4.07 -14.80
C LYS A 40 -10.53 3.70 -13.54
N ASP A 41 -11.59 2.92 -13.68
CA ASP A 41 -12.49 2.62 -12.55
C ASP A 41 -11.81 1.70 -11.54
N GLU A 42 -10.90 0.84 -11.99
CA GLU A 42 -10.14 -0.02 -11.09
C GLU A 42 -9.05 0.77 -10.36
N LEU A 43 -8.36 1.70 -11.03
CA LEU A 43 -7.42 2.62 -10.39
C LEU A 43 -8.07 3.43 -9.26
N GLU A 44 -9.32 3.87 -9.44
CA GLU A 44 -10.07 4.57 -8.36
C GLU A 44 -10.34 3.65 -7.17
N LYS A 45 -10.81 2.43 -7.43
CA LYS A 45 -11.13 1.46 -6.38
C LYS A 45 -9.90 1.08 -5.58
N ILE A 46 -8.80 0.75 -6.26
CA ILE A 46 -7.52 0.40 -5.63
C ILE A 46 -7.06 1.60 -4.80
N ALA A 47 -7.04 2.82 -5.35
CA ALA A 47 -6.66 4.03 -4.63
C ALA A 47 -7.45 4.25 -3.31
N VAL A 48 -8.74 3.94 -3.30
CA VAL A 48 -9.59 4.01 -2.11
C VAL A 48 -9.26 2.87 -1.13
N SER A 49 -8.98 1.67 -1.63
CA SER A 49 -8.52 0.53 -0.83
C SER A 49 -7.22 0.86 -0.09
N GLU A 50 -6.23 1.43 -0.77
CA GLU A 50 -4.94 1.79 -0.16
C GLU A 50 -5.07 2.83 0.96
N MET A 51 -6.00 3.77 0.83
CA MET A 51 -6.29 4.70 1.94
C MET A 51 -6.85 3.96 3.15
N LYS A 52 -7.63 2.89 2.95
CA LYS A 52 -8.16 2.04 4.02
C LYS A 52 -7.10 1.11 4.61
N HIS A 53 -6.12 0.68 3.83
CA HIS A 53 -4.93 0.00 4.33
C HIS A 53 -4.10 0.94 5.21
N ALA A 54 -3.80 2.16 4.73
CA ALA A 54 -3.11 3.19 5.51
C ALA A 54 -3.80 3.46 6.86
N GLU A 55 -5.13 3.64 6.86
CA GLU A 55 -5.95 3.85 8.06
C GLU A 55 -5.79 2.66 9.04
N SER A 56 -5.98 1.43 8.55
CA SER A 56 -5.92 0.22 9.38
C SER A 56 -4.53 0.02 10.02
N ILE A 57 -3.45 0.28 9.27
CA ILE A 57 -2.08 0.17 9.77
C ILE A 57 -1.79 1.29 10.76
N ALA A 58 -2.26 2.52 10.51
CA ALA A 58 -2.09 3.66 11.39
C ALA A 58 -2.79 3.45 12.74
N GLU A 59 -4.03 2.96 12.76
CA GLU A 59 -4.75 2.61 13.98
C GLU A 59 -3.98 1.56 14.79
N ARG A 60 -3.45 0.53 14.11
CA ARG A 60 -2.64 -0.50 14.79
C ARG A 60 -1.35 0.06 15.35
N LEU A 61 -0.68 0.94 14.62
CA LEU A 61 0.56 1.59 15.05
C LEU A 61 0.33 2.46 16.29
N VAL A 62 -0.76 3.24 16.32
CA VAL A 62 -1.15 4.06 17.48
C VAL A 62 -1.43 3.19 18.70
N TYR A 63 -2.14 2.07 18.53
CA TYR A 63 -2.38 1.12 19.61
C TYR A 63 -1.08 0.58 20.23
N LEU A 64 -0.04 0.40 19.42
CA LEU A 64 1.27 -0.06 19.86
C LEU A 64 2.17 1.06 20.43
N GLY A 65 1.65 2.30 20.51
CA GLY A 65 2.35 3.46 21.05
C GLY A 65 3.20 4.25 20.04
N GLY A 66 3.04 3.97 18.75
CA GLY A 66 3.70 4.71 17.67
C GLY A 66 2.93 5.96 17.23
N ILE A 67 3.58 6.81 16.44
CA ILE A 67 2.97 7.99 15.81
C ILE A 67 3.00 7.80 14.29
N PRO A 68 1.85 7.58 13.62
CA PRO A 68 1.77 7.44 12.17
C PRO A 68 2.32 8.65 11.42
N THR A 69 3.06 8.41 10.34
CA THR A 69 3.42 9.45 9.39
C THR A 69 2.18 9.97 8.64
N THR A 70 2.20 11.25 8.30
CA THR A 70 1.26 11.88 7.36
C THR A 70 1.91 12.12 5.99
N LYS A 71 3.17 11.71 5.82
CA LYS A 71 3.96 11.97 4.61
C LYS A 71 3.95 10.74 3.70
N PRO A 72 3.46 10.85 2.46
CA PRO A 72 3.57 9.78 1.49
C PRO A 72 5.03 9.61 1.05
N ALA A 73 5.37 8.40 0.61
CA ALA A 73 6.56 8.15 -0.20
C ALA A 73 6.45 8.93 -1.55
N PRO A 74 7.55 9.07 -2.31
CA PRO A 74 7.55 9.88 -3.52
C PRO A 74 6.53 9.42 -4.58
N ILE A 75 5.56 10.27 -4.91
CA ILE A 75 4.49 9.96 -5.87
C ILE A 75 5.01 10.09 -7.31
N MET A 76 4.72 9.10 -8.16
CA MET A 76 5.11 9.05 -9.57
C MET A 76 3.92 8.71 -10.47
N VAL A 77 3.13 9.72 -10.85
CA VAL A 77 1.90 9.52 -11.64
C VAL A 77 2.17 8.97 -13.05
N GLY A 78 3.32 9.26 -13.66
CA GLY A 78 3.64 8.84 -15.03
C GLY A 78 2.98 9.70 -16.12
N GLY A 79 3.48 9.59 -17.36
CA GLY A 79 3.01 10.38 -18.52
C GLY A 79 2.18 9.57 -19.53
N SER A 80 2.34 8.25 -19.54
CA SER A 80 1.59 7.31 -20.38
C SER A 80 1.01 6.16 -19.55
N LEU A 81 -0.06 5.54 -20.06
CA LEU A 81 -0.68 4.39 -19.39
C LEU A 81 0.31 3.24 -19.15
N ARG A 82 1.25 3.03 -20.06
CA ARG A 82 2.27 1.99 -19.91
C ARG A 82 3.17 2.27 -18.71
N GLU A 83 3.66 3.51 -18.61
CA GLU A 83 4.50 3.93 -17.47
C GLU A 83 3.74 3.86 -16.14
N MET A 84 2.45 4.18 -16.14
CA MET A 84 1.58 4.01 -14.97
C MET A 84 1.58 2.56 -14.52
N LEU A 85 1.10 1.64 -15.36
CA LEU A 85 0.93 0.23 -15.00
C LEU A 85 2.25 -0.46 -14.63
N GLU A 86 3.36 -0.16 -15.34
CA GLU A 86 4.69 -0.69 -15.00
C GLU A 86 5.18 -0.19 -13.63
N GLN A 87 4.88 1.07 -13.29
CA GLN A 87 5.25 1.63 -11.99
C GLN A 87 4.34 1.14 -10.86
N ASP A 88 3.05 0.96 -11.13
CA ASP A 88 2.06 0.48 -10.15
C ASP A 88 2.33 -1.00 -9.82
N ALA A 89 2.56 -1.86 -10.83
CA ALA A 89 2.96 -3.25 -10.61
C ALA A 89 4.21 -3.37 -9.72
N LYS A 90 5.19 -2.49 -9.93
CA LYS A 90 6.41 -2.45 -9.12
C LYS A 90 6.13 -1.98 -7.69
N ASN A 91 5.27 -0.97 -7.52
CA ASN A 91 4.87 -0.49 -6.20
C ASN A 91 4.22 -1.62 -5.41
N GLU A 92 3.30 -2.37 -6.03
CA GLU A 92 2.67 -3.53 -5.38
C GLU A 92 3.67 -4.63 -5.03
N GLU A 93 4.60 -4.94 -5.93
CA GLU A 93 5.65 -5.93 -5.66
C GLU A 93 6.51 -5.54 -4.44
N ASP A 94 6.85 -4.26 -4.32
CA ASP A 94 7.63 -3.73 -3.20
C ASP A 94 6.80 -3.68 -1.89
N THR A 95 5.50 -3.37 -1.96
CA THR A 95 4.55 -3.44 -0.82
C THR A 95 4.41 -4.88 -0.32
N ILE A 96 4.17 -5.84 -1.21
CA ILE A 96 4.07 -7.28 -0.91
C ILE A 96 5.32 -7.79 -0.16
N LYS A 97 6.52 -7.41 -0.64
CA LYS A 97 7.78 -7.76 0.02
C LYS A 97 7.86 -7.20 1.45
N LEU A 98 7.51 -5.92 1.61
CA LEU A 98 7.49 -5.28 2.93
C LEU A 98 6.47 -5.95 3.86
N TYR A 99 5.31 -6.35 3.37
CA TYR A 99 4.24 -6.91 4.21
C TYR A 99 4.57 -8.31 4.67
N LYS A 100 5.22 -9.11 3.82
CA LYS A 100 5.82 -10.40 4.21
C LYS A 100 6.88 -10.21 5.31
N GLN A 101 7.69 -9.15 5.23
CA GLN A 101 8.66 -8.82 6.28
C GLN A 101 7.98 -8.40 7.60
N ILE A 102 6.97 -7.54 7.54
CA ILE A 102 6.25 -7.06 8.73
C ILE A 102 5.48 -8.21 9.41
N GLU A 103 4.80 -9.05 8.63
CA GLU A 103 4.07 -10.21 9.15
C GLU A 103 5.01 -11.16 9.89
N ALA A 104 6.16 -11.47 9.29
CA ALA A 104 7.17 -12.34 9.91
C ALA A 104 7.70 -11.72 11.21
N LYS A 105 7.99 -10.41 11.21
CA LYS A 105 8.48 -9.71 12.40
C LYS A 105 7.45 -9.66 13.51
N ALA A 106 6.19 -9.38 13.19
CA ALA A 106 5.10 -9.40 14.16
C ALA A 106 4.93 -10.79 14.78
N ARG A 107 5.08 -11.87 13.99
CA ARG A 107 5.05 -13.24 14.51
C ARG A 107 6.23 -13.57 15.41
N GLU A 108 7.43 -13.13 15.04
CA GLU A 108 8.64 -13.27 15.87
C GLU A 108 8.43 -12.63 17.26
N GLU A 109 7.78 -11.48 17.31
CA GLU A 109 7.49 -10.75 18.54
C GLU A 109 6.23 -11.22 19.28
N GLY A 110 5.54 -12.24 18.77
CA GLY A 110 4.29 -12.76 19.35
C GLY A 110 3.07 -11.85 19.16
N ASP A 111 3.17 -10.81 18.33
CA ASP A 111 2.05 -9.94 17.98
C ASP A 111 1.18 -10.55 16.87
N ILE A 112 0.34 -11.51 17.28
CA ILE A 112 -0.58 -12.22 16.39
C ILE A 112 -1.61 -11.30 15.71
N THR A 113 -1.93 -10.17 16.32
CA THR A 113 -2.95 -9.25 15.80
C THR A 113 -2.38 -8.43 14.65
N THR A 114 -1.15 -7.92 14.79
CA THR A 114 -0.43 -7.23 13.71
C THR A 114 -0.15 -8.20 12.57
N ALA A 115 0.32 -9.42 12.86
CA ALA A 115 0.54 -10.43 11.83
C ALA A 115 -0.74 -10.75 11.03
N ARG A 116 -1.88 -10.89 11.70
CA ARG A 116 -3.18 -11.13 11.04
C ARG A 116 -3.61 -9.93 10.18
N LEU A 117 -3.39 -8.70 10.65
CA LEU A 117 -3.69 -7.48 9.90
C LEU A 117 -2.91 -7.46 8.59
N PHE A 118 -1.58 -7.62 8.65
CA PHE A 118 -0.73 -7.59 7.46
C PHE A 118 -0.99 -8.76 6.51
N ARG A 119 -1.37 -9.94 7.01
CA ARG A 119 -1.78 -11.04 6.13
C ARG A 119 -3.08 -10.76 5.38
N LYS A 120 -4.03 -10.06 6.01
CA LYS A 120 -5.27 -9.66 5.36
C LYS A 120 -4.97 -8.68 4.23
N ILE A 121 -4.26 -7.60 4.54
CA ILE A 121 -3.91 -6.57 3.56
C ILE A 121 -3.05 -7.17 2.44
N LEU A 122 -2.09 -8.05 2.76
CA LEU A 122 -1.27 -8.75 1.76
C LEU A 122 -2.10 -9.51 0.71
N ALA A 123 -3.26 -10.06 1.07
CA ALA A 123 -4.12 -10.73 0.10
C ALA A 123 -4.74 -9.72 -0.88
N ASP A 124 -5.13 -8.55 -0.37
CA ASP A 124 -5.65 -7.44 -1.18
C ASP A 124 -4.54 -6.93 -2.14
N GLU A 125 -3.29 -6.77 -1.66
CA GLU A 125 -2.17 -6.36 -2.52
C GLU A 125 -1.79 -7.39 -3.60
N GLU A 126 -1.93 -8.68 -3.31
CA GLU A 126 -1.69 -9.74 -4.31
C GLU A 126 -2.77 -9.68 -5.42
N GLU A 127 -4.01 -9.30 -5.10
CA GLU A 127 -5.07 -9.04 -6.10
C GLU A 127 -4.81 -7.76 -6.89
N HIS A 128 -4.35 -6.68 -6.25
CA HIS A 128 -3.96 -5.43 -6.93
C HIS A 128 -2.80 -5.67 -7.89
N HIS A 129 -1.77 -6.43 -7.47
CA HIS A 129 -0.63 -6.76 -8.31
C HIS A 129 -1.05 -7.56 -9.55
N ASP A 130 -1.92 -8.57 -9.40
CA ASP A 130 -2.43 -9.38 -10.51
C ASP A 130 -3.13 -8.50 -11.56
N PHE A 131 -3.90 -7.49 -11.13
CA PHE A 131 -4.55 -6.54 -12.03
C PHE A 131 -3.55 -5.74 -12.90
N PHE A 132 -2.37 -5.41 -12.38
CA PHE A 132 -1.37 -4.62 -13.09
C PHE A 132 -0.43 -5.44 -14.00
N THR A 133 -0.45 -6.78 -13.91
CA THR A 133 0.49 -7.68 -14.63
C THR A 133 -0.16 -8.48 -15.76
#